data_AF-A0A2V0NVD6-F1
#
_entry.id   AF-A0A2V0NVD6-F1
#
_cell.length_a   1.000
_cell.length_b   1.000
_cell.length_c   1.000
_cell.angle_alpha   90.00
_cell.angle_beta   90.00
_cell.angle_gamma   90.00
#
_symmetry.space_group_name_H-M   'P 1'
#
loop_
_entity.id
_entity.type
_entity.pdbx_description
1 polymer ?
#
loop_
_entity_poly.entity_id
_entity_poly.type
_entity_poly.pdbx_seq_one_letter_code
_entity_poly.pdbx_strand_id
1 'polypeptide(L)'
;MRRRRVNVAALLRGTLAEKQAAVDRLARDREDLLVRWTARSVAARCLIEVDRHYASLGAPHESFGGGRLASVQLEQLAADDAGVPGVAAGGGSTSSGSAAGAGACGGGNELLADLPHLAPGASLLDLEGVTREEVEWYRRMSLADLKAHWRTLVEEGRALLSGQSGAAGEGRAARERLADVGRRMGRAVALVSLHNTETYARFMSTRADGDDMACGGADAGLAHFEAGIRGVRYTRTQALITCRICYNYFEQLAPLRAERAELSRAFAAAPPAGAPPAPLGGGSGGGGGGGGGGGGGGGGGGVRPDCPDWPPHADAAEVLARIEENTACERGTLRLIAQVGRAVHTPAQFARLWTLVYPYPVHMVIGASVLEHDLKFRPETFPAVAD
;
A
#
# COMPACT_ATOMS: atom_id res chain seq x y z
N MET A 1 28.40 -56.60 -12.02
CA MET A 1 28.58 -55.23 -12.57
C MET A 1 27.27 -54.54 -12.96
N ARG A 2 26.34 -55.19 -13.67
CA ARG A 2 25.04 -54.59 -14.09
C ARG A 2 24.23 -53.97 -12.94
N ARG A 3 24.06 -54.69 -11.82
CA ARG A 3 23.36 -54.21 -10.61
C ARG A 3 23.98 -52.93 -10.04
N ARG A 4 25.31 -52.85 -9.98
CA ARG A 4 26.04 -51.65 -9.50
C ARG A 4 25.79 -50.45 -10.41
N ARG A 5 25.81 -50.65 -11.74
CA ARG A 5 25.50 -49.58 -12.71
C ARG A 5 24.07 -49.05 -12.56
N VAL A 6 23.09 -49.94 -12.37
CA VAL A 6 21.69 -49.55 -12.14
C VAL A 6 21.53 -48.75 -10.86
N ASN A 7 22.15 -49.20 -9.76
CA ASN A 7 22.09 -48.49 -8.47
C ASN A 7 22.73 -47.09 -8.55
N VAL A 8 23.89 -46.98 -9.20
CA VAL A 8 24.56 -45.67 -9.40
C VAL A 8 23.70 -44.74 -10.26
N ALA A 9 23.12 -45.24 -11.36
CA ALA A 9 22.25 -44.42 -12.21
C ALA A 9 20.99 -43.94 -11.48
N ALA A 10 20.38 -44.79 -10.64
CA ALA A 10 19.24 -44.41 -9.83
C ALA A 10 19.60 -43.33 -8.79
N LEU A 11 20.74 -43.50 -8.11
CA LEU A 11 21.25 -42.52 -7.15
C LEU A 11 21.49 -41.16 -7.82
N LEU A 12 22.18 -41.14 -8.97
CA LEU A 12 22.47 -39.90 -9.71
C LEU A 12 21.20 -39.20 -10.18
N ARG A 13 20.18 -39.93 -10.63
CA ARG A 13 18.88 -39.33 -10.98
C ARG A 13 18.17 -38.73 -9.77
N GLY A 14 18.21 -39.41 -8.62
CA GLY A 14 17.66 -38.89 -7.37
C GLY A 14 18.34 -37.60 -6.95
N THR A 15 19.68 -37.60 -6.91
CA THR A 15 20.46 -36.40 -6.58
C THR A 15 20.23 -35.26 -7.58
N LEU A 16 20.14 -35.54 -8.89
CA LEU A 16 19.87 -34.51 -9.89
C LEU A 16 18.48 -33.89 -9.69
N ALA A 17 17.46 -34.69 -9.42
CA ALA A 17 16.11 -34.21 -9.15
C ALA A 17 16.05 -33.34 -7.88
N GLU A 18 16.74 -33.75 -6.80
CA GLU A 18 16.85 -32.97 -5.56
C GLU A 18 17.55 -31.62 -5.79
N LYS A 19 18.67 -31.63 -6.55
CA LYS A 19 19.40 -30.41 -6.88
C LYS A 19 18.57 -29.48 -7.78
N GLN A 20 17.84 -30.02 -8.74
CA GLN A 20 16.94 -29.22 -9.58
C GLN A 20 15.84 -28.57 -8.72
N ALA A 21 15.19 -29.33 -7.84
CA ALA A 21 14.18 -28.77 -6.94
C ALA A 21 14.74 -27.69 -5.99
N ALA A 22 16.00 -27.82 -5.57
CA ALA A 22 16.69 -26.79 -4.78
C ALA A 22 16.96 -25.53 -5.61
N VAL A 23 17.41 -25.67 -6.86
CA VAL A 23 17.59 -24.54 -7.79
C VAL A 23 16.26 -23.83 -8.05
N ASP A 24 15.18 -24.57 -8.31
CA ASP A 24 13.84 -24.00 -8.54
C ASP A 24 13.30 -23.28 -7.30
N ARG A 25 13.62 -23.76 -6.10
CA ARG A 25 13.29 -23.08 -4.84
C ARG A 25 14.07 -21.77 -4.71
N LEU A 26 15.40 -21.81 -4.87
CA LEU A 26 16.26 -20.64 -4.77
C LEU A 26 15.91 -19.57 -5.83
N ALA A 27 15.52 -19.99 -7.03
CA ALA A 27 15.07 -19.08 -8.07
C ALA A 27 13.78 -18.34 -7.67
N ARG A 28 12.82 -19.04 -7.07
CA ARG A 28 11.59 -18.43 -6.52
C ARG A 28 11.87 -17.51 -5.34
N ASP A 29 12.74 -17.93 -4.42
CA ASP A 29 13.13 -17.11 -3.27
C ASP A 29 13.85 -15.83 -3.73
N ARG A 30 14.73 -15.93 -4.73
CA ARG A 30 15.38 -14.77 -5.35
C ARG A 30 14.35 -13.83 -5.98
N GLU A 31 13.40 -14.36 -6.74
CA GLU A 31 12.35 -13.54 -7.36
C GLU A 31 11.51 -12.81 -6.31
N ASP A 32 11.05 -13.50 -5.27
CA ASP A 32 10.29 -12.89 -4.17
C ASP A 32 11.09 -11.78 -3.48
N LEU A 33 12.38 -12.01 -3.20
CA LEU A 33 13.26 -10.98 -2.63
C LEU A 33 13.43 -9.78 -3.55
N LEU A 34 13.62 -10.00 -4.86
CA LEU A 34 13.72 -8.92 -5.84
C LEU A 34 12.42 -8.12 -5.91
N VAL A 35 11.26 -8.78 -5.96
CA VAL A 35 9.95 -8.09 -5.97
C VAL A 35 9.75 -7.26 -4.69
N ARG A 36 10.11 -7.81 -3.52
CA ARG A 36 10.06 -7.10 -2.24
C ARG A 36 10.97 -5.87 -2.22
N TRP A 37 12.19 -6.02 -2.72
CA TRP A 37 13.15 -4.93 -2.82
C TRP A 37 12.63 -3.83 -3.74
N THR A 38 12.21 -4.20 -4.96
CA THR A 38 11.68 -3.26 -5.96
C THR A 38 10.46 -2.50 -5.44
N ALA A 39 9.51 -3.20 -4.79
CA ALA A 39 8.34 -2.56 -4.20
C ALA A 39 8.72 -1.51 -3.13
N ARG A 40 9.75 -1.78 -2.32
CA ARG A 40 10.27 -0.83 -1.32
C ARG A 40 11.03 0.32 -1.94
N SER A 41 11.85 0.08 -2.98
CA SER A 41 12.55 1.16 -3.71
C SER A 41 11.54 2.11 -4.37
N VAL A 42 10.50 1.60 -5.03
CA VAL A 42 9.43 2.44 -5.61
C VAL A 42 8.74 3.27 -4.52
N ALA A 43 8.46 2.68 -3.35
CA ALA A 43 7.89 3.41 -2.22
C ALA A 43 8.81 4.51 -1.68
N ALA A 44 10.10 4.22 -1.51
CA ALA A 44 11.09 5.21 -1.08
C ALA A 44 11.19 6.38 -2.06
N ARG A 45 11.20 6.10 -3.37
CA ARG A 45 11.23 7.13 -4.41
C ARG A 45 9.97 8.00 -4.41
N CYS A 46 8.80 7.39 -4.22
CA CYS A 46 7.55 8.15 -4.08
C CYS A 46 7.62 9.11 -2.88
N LEU A 47 8.17 8.68 -1.73
CA LEU A 47 8.37 9.56 -0.58
C LEU A 47 9.31 10.72 -0.90
N ILE A 48 10.44 10.45 -1.53
CA ILE A 48 11.41 11.49 -1.92
C ILE A 48 10.76 12.54 -2.84
N GLU A 49 9.93 12.13 -3.81
CA GLU A 49 9.21 13.06 -4.67
C GLU A 49 8.16 13.88 -3.91
N VAL A 50 7.46 13.27 -2.96
CA VAL A 50 6.52 13.98 -2.09
C VAL A 50 7.23 15.00 -1.20
N ASP A 51 8.38 14.65 -0.62
CA ASP A 51 9.18 15.56 0.19
C ASP A 51 9.68 16.75 -0.64
N ARG A 52 10.17 16.49 -1.86
CA ARG A 52 10.56 17.54 -2.82
C ARG A 52 9.38 18.44 -3.18
N HIS A 53 8.18 17.87 -3.33
CA HIS A 53 6.96 18.62 -3.58
C HIS A 53 6.61 19.56 -2.42
N TYR A 54 6.63 19.10 -1.17
CA TYR A 54 6.40 19.98 -0.03
C TYR A 54 7.47 21.07 0.12
N ALA A 55 8.73 20.71 -0.12
CA ALA A 55 9.84 21.67 -0.09
C ALA A 55 9.67 22.77 -1.15
N SER A 56 9.25 22.43 -2.38
CA SER A 56 9.03 23.41 -3.45
C SER A 56 7.89 24.38 -3.14
N LEU A 57 6.90 23.95 -2.36
CA LEU A 57 5.81 24.80 -1.88
C LEU A 57 6.22 25.71 -0.72
N GLY A 58 7.41 25.53 -0.13
CA GLY A 58 7.83 26.25 1.08
C GLY A 58 6.93 25.98 2.29
N ALA A 59 6.19 24.87 2.26
CA ALA A 59 5.39 24.44 3.40
C ALA A 59 6.32 23.72 4.37
N PRO A 60 6.30 24.04 5.68
CA PRO A 60 6.97 23.20 6.65
C PRO A 60 6.42 21.79 6.49
N HIS A 61 7.31 20.81 6.35
CA HIS A 61 6.95 19.42 6.31
C HIS A 61 6.44 19.04 7.71
N GLU A 62 5.14 19.26 7.98
CA GLU A 62 4.43 18.48 8.98
C GLU A 62 4.49 17.06 8.47
N SER A 63 5.56 16.35 8.85
CA SER A 63 6.00 15.18 8.13
C SER A 63 4.87 14.18 7.99
N PHE A 64 4.84 13.41 6.89
CA PHE A 64 4.17 12.11 6.86
C PHE A 64 4.36 11.46 8.24
N GLY A 65 3.27 11.38 9.01
CA GLY A 65 3.26 11.57 10.46
C GLY A 65 4.53 11.16 11.18
N GLY A 66 5.32 12.14 11.67
CA GLY A 66 6.36 12.13 12.73
C GLY A 66 7.27 10.91 12.97
N GLY A 67 7.17 9.85 12.19
CA GLY A 67 7.80 8.57 12.44
C GLY A 67 9.20 8.57 11.88
N ARG A 68 10.16 9.09 12.65
CA ARG A 68 11.61 9.03 12.36
C ARG A 68 12.09 7.64 11.91
N LEU A 69 11.39 6.56 12.29
CA LEU A 69 11.77 5.19 11.95
C LEU A 69 11.49 4.80 10.49
N ALA A 70 10.42 5.32 9.87
CA ALA A 70 10.10 4.99 8.49
C ALA A 70 11.00 5.75 7.51
N SER A 71 11.30 7.02 7.79
CA SER A 71 12.20 7.82 6.95
C SER A 71 13.62 7.29 6.98
N VAL A 72 14.18 6.96 8.16
CA VAL A 72 15.56 6.47 8.28
C VAL A 72 15.77 5.13 7.55
N GLN A 73 14.83 4.19 7.64
CA GLN A 73 14.95 2.92 6.92
C GLN A 73 14.77 3.08 5.40
N LEU A 74 13.90 3.98 4.95
CA LEU A 74 13.66 4.23 3.52
C LEU A 74 14.78 5.08 2.89
N GLU A 75 15.36 6.03 3.63
CA GLU A 75 16.54 6.79 3.23
C GLU A 75 17.76 5.89 3.09
N GLN A 76 17.95 4.94 4.01
CA GLN A 76 19.03 3.96 3.90
C GLN A 76 18.86 3.06 2.67
N LEU A 77 17.63 2.59 2.42
CA LEU A 77 17.31 1.82 1.21
C LEU A 77 17.49 2.63 -0.08
N ALA A 78 17.15 3.92 -0.08
CA ALA A 78 17.33 4.81 -1.23
C ALA A 78 18.80 5.15 -1.47
N ALA A 79 19.60 5.30 -0.41
CA ALA A 79 21.05 5.51 -0.50
C ALA A 79 21.75 4.29 -1.10
N ASP A 80 21.32 3.07 -0.71
CA ASP A 80 21.81 1.82 -1.29
C ASP A 80 21.43 1.69 -2.78
N ASP A 81 20.23 2.13 -3.17
CA ASP A 81 19.73 2.06 -4.57
C ASP A 81 20.41 3.09 -5.49
N ALA A 82 20.78 4.26 -4.96
CA ALA A 82 21.49 5.29 -5.71
C ALA A 82 22.96 4.93 -6.01
N GLY A 83 23.46 3.80 -5.47
CA GLY A 83 24.86 3.41 -5.59
C GLY A 83 25.82 4.46 -5.06
N VAL A 84 25.34 5.38 -4.21
CA VAL A 84 26.16 6.41 -3.58
C VAL A 84 27.04 5.69 -2.58
N PRO A 85 28.36 5.59 -2.80
CA PRO A 85 29.23 4.98 -1.81
C PRO A 85 29.11 5.84 -0.57
N GLY A 86 28.55 5.27 0.50
CA GLY A 86 28.37 5.97 1.76
C GLY A 86 29.67 6.66 2.15
N VAL A 87 29.64 7.98 2.21
CA VAL A 87 30.74 8.78 2.75
C VAL A 87 30.72 8.51 4.25
N ALA A 88 31.36 7.41 4.65
CA ALA A 88 31.69 7.14 6.04
C ALA A 88 32.68 8.23 6.48
N ALA A 89 32.14 9.30 7.06
CA ALA A 89 32.91 10.27 7.81
C ALA A 89 33.41 9.57 9.08
N GLY A 90 34.53 8.87 8.96
CA GLY A 90 35.20 8.17 10.05
C GLY A 90 36.65 7.96 9.67
N GLY A 91 37.52 8.90 10.05
CA GLY A 91 38.94 8.84 9.78
C GLY A 91 39.62 7.66 10.48
N GLY A 92 40.55 7.02 9.78
CA GLY A 92 41.51 6.12 10.44
C GLY A 92 42.03 4.99 9.57
N SER A 93 43.32 5.10 9.23
CA SER A 93 44.26 4.01 8.90
C SER A 93 44.24 3.44 7.49
N THR A 94 45.28 3.82 6.75
CA THR A 94 45.76 3.25 5.50
C THR A 94 46.24 1.81 5.69
N SER A 95 45.51 0.84 5.14
CA SER A 95 46.06 -0.47 4.80
C SER A 95 45.72 -0.82 3.35
N SER A 96 46.76 -0.84 2.52
CA SER A 96 46.73 -1.26 1.13
C SER A 96 46.44 -2.75 1.01
N GLY A 97 45.23 -3.11 0.57
CA GLY A 97 44.85 -4.49 0.26
C GLY A 97 43.82 -4.50 -0.88
N SER A 98 44.25 -4.96 -2.05
CA SER A 98 43.50 -5.37 -3.25
C SER A 98 42.03 -4.96 -3.35
N ALA A 99 41.79 -3.85 -4.06
CA ALA A 99 40.51 -3.52 -4.67
C ALA A 99 40.29 -4.36 -5.93
N ALA A 100 39.64 -5.52 -5.79
CA ALA A 100 39.03 -6.25 -6.88
C ALA A 100 37.71 -6.85 -6.37
N GLY A 101 36.59 -6.15 -6.61
CA GLY A 101 35.27 -6.69 -6.27
C GLY A 101 34.12 -5.72 -6.02
N ALA A 102 34.23 -4.41 -6.28
CA ALA A 102 33.11 -3.47 -6.10
C ALA A 102 32.16 -3.36 -7.31
N GLY A 103 32.06 -4.42 -8.13
CA GLY A 103 31.35 -4.38 -9.43
C GLY A 103 29.94 -4.98 -9.46
N ALA A 104 29.38 -5.44 -8.33
CA ALA A 104 28.19 -6.31 -8.36
C ALA A 104 26.95 -5.80 -7.59
N CYS A 105 26.94 -4.55 -7.12
CA CYS A 105 25.76 -3.98 -6.44
C CYS A 105 24.68 -3.46 -7.41
N GLY A 106 24.89 -3.54 -8.73
CA GLY A 106 23.92 -3.11 -9.75
C GLY A 106 22.72 -4.03 -9.96
N GLY A 107 22.57 -5.09 -9.16
CA GLY A 107 21.52 -6.11 -9.34
C GLY A 107 20.09 -5.69 -8.99
N GLY A 108 19.90 -4.54 -8.34
CA GLY A 108 18.58 -4.10 -7.86
C GLY A 108 17.59 -3.71 -8.97
N ASN A 109 18.07 -3.35 -10.16
CA ASN A 109 17.24 -2.82 -11.25
C ASN A 109 16.81 -3.84 -12.31
N GLU A 110 17.14 -5.13 -12.15
CA GLU A 110 16.83 -6.14 -13.18
C GLU A 110 15.32 -6.25 -13.45
N LEU A 111 14.48 -6.17 -12.41
CA LEU A 111 13.02 -6.18 -12.58
C LEU A 111 12.47 -4.90 -13.22
N LEU A 112 13.13 -3.76 -13.03
CA LEU A 112 12.65 -2.48 -13.56
C LEU A 112 13.05 -2.25 -15.03
N ALA A 113 13.90 -3.11 -15.61
CA ALA A 113 14.32 -3.00 -17.00
C ALA A 113 13.14 -3.00 -17.99
N ASP A 114 12.06 -3.72 -17.67
CA ASP A 114 10.85 -3.80 -18.50
C ASP A 114 9.83 -2.69 -18.20
N LEU A 115 10.12 -1.79 -17.24
CA LEU A 115 9.23 -0.75 -16.73
C LEU A 115 9.91 0.62 -16.84
N PRO A 116 10.05 1.19 -18.04
CA PRO A 116 10.81 2.43 -18.26
C PRO A 116 10.24 3.62 -17.50
N HIS A 117 8.93 3.66 -17.23
CA HIS A 117 8.30 4.70 -16.40
C HIS A 117 8.66 4.59 -14.91
N LEU A 118 9.17 3.43 -14.48
CA LEU A 118 9.72 3.20 -13.15
C LEU A 118 11.25 3.23 -13.15
N ALA A 119 11.94 3.54 -14.25
CA ALA A 119 13.39 3.60 -14.28
C ALA A 119 13.92 4.67 -13.30
N PRO A 120 15.14 4.51 -12.74
CA PRO A 120 15.77 5.55 -11.95
C PRO A 120 15.79 6.90 -12.68
N GLY A 121 15.43 7.97 -11.99
CA GLY A 121 15.35 9.32 -12.57
C GLY A 121 14.05 9.64 -13.33
N ALA A 122 13.20 8.65 -13.62
CA ALA A 122 11.84 8.92 -14.06
C ALA A 122 11.02 9.54 -12.91
N SER A 123 10.24 10.58 -13.23
CA SER A 123 9.21 11.11 -12.35
C SER A 123 8.13 10.05 -12.15
N LEU A 124 7.91 9.65 -10.90
CA LEU A 124 6.88 8.67 -10.55
C LEU A 124 5.53 9.35 -10.35
N LEU A 125 5.56 10.59 -9.86
CA LEU A 125 4.39 11.26 -9.36
C LEU A 125 3.92 12.46 -10.20
N ASP A 126 4.64 12.88 -11.24
CA ASP A 126 4.28 14.03 -12.09
C ASP A 126 3.91 15.28 -11.27
N LEU A 127 4.58 15.47 -10.12
CA LEU A 127 4.38 16.60 -9.21
C LEU A 127 5.22 17.82 -9.63
N GLU A 128 6.07 17.66 -10.66
CA GLU A 128 6.80 18.77 -11.24
C GLU A 128 5.84 19.84 -11.78
N GLY A 129 6.14 21.10 -11.46
CA GLY A 129 5.35 22.25 -11.91
C GLY A 129 3.98 22.40 -11.24
N VAL A 130 3.66 21.63 -10.19
CA VAL A 130 2.46 21.91 -9.36
C VAL A 130 2.65 23.25 -8.67
N THR A 131 1.69 24.17 -8.86
CA THR A 131 1.72 25.50 -8.24
C THR A 131 1.02 25.49 -6.87
N ARG A 132 1.32 26.50 -6.04
CA ARG A 132 0.58 26.72 -4.79
C ARG A 132 -0.91 26.93 -5.04
N GLU A 133 -1.26 27.64 -6.09
CA GLU A 133 -2.65 27.91 -6.47
C GLU A 133 -3.42 26.62 -6.79
N GLU A 134 -2.79 25.70 -7.51
CA GLU A 134 -3.36 24.39 -7.80
C GLU A 134 -3.53 23.54 -6.53
N VAL A 135 -2.53 23.57 -5.64
CA VAL A 135 -2.65 22.92 -4.32
C VAL A 135 -3.79 23.50 -3.49
N GLU A 136 -3.94 24.82 -3.42
CA GLU A 136 -5.05 25.47 -2.70
C GLU A 136 -6.41 25.18 -3.35
N TRP A 137 -6.45 24.94 -4.66
CA TRP A 137 -7.66 24.50 -5.34
C TRP A 137 -8.08 23.10 -4.88
N TYR A 138 -7.18 22.11 -4.94
CA TYR A 138 -7.46 20.75 -4.48
C TYR A 138 -7.70 20.65 -2.96
N ARG A 139 -7.01 21.48 -2.15
CA ARG A 139 -7.21 21.56 -0.71
C ARG A 139 -8.63 21.98 -0.34
N ARG A 140 -9.22 22.91 -1.11
CA ARG A 140 -10.58 23.42 -0.87
C ARG A 140 -11.66 22.67 -1.63
N MET A 141 -11.29 21.73 -2.49
CA MET A 141 -12.22 20.96 -3.31
C MET A 141 -13.17 20.14 -2.44
N SER A 142 -14.47 20.27 -2.69
CA SER A 142 -15.49 19.44 -2.04
C SER A 142 -15.51 18.03 -2.65
N LEU A 143 -16.11 17.07 -1.95
CA LEU A 143 -16.31 15.72 -2.49
C LEU A 143 -17.14 15.74 -3.80
N ALA A 144 -18.17 16.59 -3.86
CA ALA A 144 -19.02 16.72 -5.04
C ALA A 144 -18.25 17.26 -6.26
N ASP A 145 -17.40 18.28 -6.05
CA ASP A 145 -16.56 18.85 -7.11
C ASP A 145 -15.52 17.83 -7.59
N LEU A 146 -14.91 17.07 -6.67
CA LEU A 146 -13.99 16.00 -7.03
C LEU A 146 -14.66 14.93 -7.89
N LYS A 147 -15.85 14.46 -7.49
CA LYS A 147 -16.62 13.47 -8.26
C LYS A 147 -17.03 13.99 -9.63
N ALA A 148 -17.45 15.26 -9.72
CA ALA A 148 -17.77 15.89 -11.00
C ALA A 148 -16.54 15.98 -11.92
N HIS A 149 -15.41 16.47 -11.40
CA HIS A 149 -14.15 16.51 -12.12
C HIS A 149 -13.69 15.12 -12.58
N TRP A 150 -13.81 14.12 -11.71
CA TRP A 150 -13.47 12.74 -12.00
C TRP A 150 -14.33 12.13 -13.11
N ARG A 151 -15.65 12.39 -13.08
CA ARG A 151 -16.59 11.94 -14.11
C ARG A 151 -16.21 12.48 -15.49
N THR A 152 -15.85 13.75 -15.60
CA THR A 152 -15.38 14.34 -16.87
C THR A 152 -14.16 13.59 -17.41
N LEU A 153 -13.15 13.33 -16.57
CA LEU A 153 -11.96 12.57 -16.97
C LEU A 153 -12.31 11.14 -17.41
N VAL A 154 -13.25 10.48 -16.71
CA VAL A 154 -13.70 9.14 -17.06
C VAL A 154 -14.43 9.12 -18.40
N GLU A 155 -15.31 10.10 -18.65
CA GLU A 155 -16.03 10.22 -19.93
C GLU A 155 -15.07 10.43 -21.11
N GLU A 156 -14.05 11.27 -20.94
CA GLU A 156 -12.96 11.43 -21.92
C GLU A 156 -12.23 10.09 -22.15
N GLY A 157 -11.86 9.39 -21.08
CA GLY A 157 -11.23 8.07 -21.16
C GLY A 157 -12.09 7.03 -21.88
N ARG A 158 -13.42 7.01 -21.63
CA ARG A 158 -14.37 6.10 -22.29
C ARG A 158 -14.42 6.33 -23.78
N ALA A 159 -14.53 7.59 -24.20
CA ALA A 159 -14.54 7.95 -25.62
C ALA A 159 -13.29 7.45 -26.34
N LEU A 160 -12.11 7.57 -25.70
CA LEU A 160 -10.84 7.08 -26.23
C LEU A 160 -10.75 5.56 -26.29
N LEU A 161 -11.29 4.83 -25.29
CA LEU A 161 -11.29 3.36 -25.28
C LEU A 161 -12.26 2.77 -26.31
N SER A 162 -13.45 3.37 -26.48
CA SER A 162 -14.42 2.93 -27.49
C SER A 162 -13.95 3.18 -28.93
N GLY A 163 -13.14 4.22 -29.15
CA GLY A 163 -12.61 4.58 -30.46
C GLY A 163 -11.45 3.71 -30.98
N GLN A 164 -10.87 2.81 -30.19
CA GLN A 164 -9.69 2.00 -30.57
C GLN A 164 -9.98 0.89 -31.61
N SER A 165 -11.15 0.91 -32.26
CA SER A 165 -11.66 -0.16 -33.13
C SER A 165 -11.15 -0.13 -34.59
N GLY A 166 -10.40 0.87 -35.04
CA GLY A 166 -10.03 0.98 -36.45
C GLY A 166 -8.66 1.65 -36.67
N ALA A 167 -7.87 1.10 -37.59
CA ALA A 167 -6.58 1.62 -38.10
C ALA A 167 -5.38 1.71 -37.12
N ALA A 168 -4.28 1.04 -37.49
CA ALA A 168 -3.03 0.99 -36.74
C ALA A 168 -2.38 2.37 -36.46
N GLY A 169 -2.62 3.36 -37.32
CA GLY A 169 -2.10 4.73 -37.16
C GLY A 169 -2.85 5.57 -36.12
N GLU A 170 -4.16 5.35 -35.97
CA GLU A 170 -4.98 6.03 -34.95
C GLU A 170 -4.62 5.57 -33.52
N GLY A 171 -4.02 4.38 -33.41
CA GLY A 171 -3.63 3.76 -32.15
C GLY A 171 -2.61 4.57 -31.34
N ARG A 172 -1.61 5.21 -31.97
CA ARG A 172 -0.58 5.96 -31.22
C ARG A 172 -1.13 7.26 -30.63
N ALA A 173 -1.80 8.08 -31.46
CA ALA A 173 -2.40 9.32 -30.99
C ALA A 173 -3.50 9.08 -29.95
N ALA A 174 -4.31 8.02 -30.10
CA ALA A 174 -5.28 7.61 -29.09
C ALA A 174 -4.61 7.21 -27.76
N ARG A 175 -3.49 6.47 -27.80
CA ARG A 175 -2.70 6.13 -26.60
C ARG A 175 -2.11 7.35 -25.92
N GLU A 176 -1.54 8.29 -26.67
CA GLU A 176 -0.98 9.53 -26.12
C GLU A 176 -2.06 10.39 -25.45
N ARG A 177 -3.26 10.48 -26.05
CA ARG A 177 -4.43 11.14 -25.43
C ARG A 177 -4.92 10.40 -24.17
N LEU A 178 -4.94 9.08 -24.18
CA LEU A 178 -5.32 8.29 -23.01
C LEU A 178 -4.29 8.46 -21.87
N ALA A 179 -3.00 8.52 -22.22
CA ALA A 179 -1.93 8.83 -21.28
C ALA A 179 -2.08 10.23 -20.69
N ASP A 180 -2.53 11.21 -21.48
CA ASP A 180 -2.83 12.56 -20.97
C ASP A 180 -3.97 12.56 -19.94
N VAL A 181 -5.09 11.89 -20.25
CA VAL A 181 -6.19 11.67 -19.29
C VAL A 181 -5.64 11.01 -18.01
N GLY A 182 -4.74 10.04 -18.18
CA GLY A 182 -4.07 9.34 -17.10
C GLY A 182 -3.24 10.22 -16.19
N ARG A 183 -2.44 11.12 -16.77
CA ARG A 183 -1.66 12.12 -16.01
C ARG A 183 -2.59 13.05 -15.23
N ARG A 184 -3.68 13.54 -15.84
CA ARG A 184 -4.67 14.39 -15.18
C ARG A 184 -5.38 13.67 -14.02
N MET A 185 -5.83 12.43 -14.24
CA MET A 185 -6.39 11.58 -13.18
C MET A 185 -5.37 11.34 -12.06
N GLY A 186 -4.13 11.00 -12.42
CA GLY A 186 -3.05 10.72 -11.50
C GLY A 186 -2.72 11.93 -10.63
N ARG A 187 -2.62 13.12 -11.24
CA ARG A 187 -2.38 14.40 -10.56
C ARG A 187 -3.54 14.76 -9.62
N ALA A 188 -4.78 14.58 -10.04
CA ALA A 188 -5.94 14.80 -9.17
C ALA A 188 -5.90 13.90 -7.93
N VAL A 189 -5.68 12.59 -8.10
CA VAL A 189 -5.53 11.65 -6.97
C VAL A 189 -4.35 12.03 -6.07
N ALA A 190 -3.22 12.37 -6.66
CA ALA A 190 -2.02 12.75 -5.91
C ALA A 190 -2.27 13.98 -5.04
N LEU A 191 -2.80 15.05 -5.63
CA LEU A 191 -3.00 16.32 -4.93
C LEU A 191 -4.11 16.22 -3.87
N VAL A 192 -5.23 15.54 -4.15
CA VAL A 192 -6.27 15.33 -3.14
C VAL A 192 -5.79 14.40 -2.02
N SER A 193 -5.09 13.31 -2.30
CA SER A 193 -4.61 12.42 -1.22
C SER A 193 -3.58 13.11 -0.31
N LEU A 194 -2.69 13.93 -0.87
CA LEU A 194 -1.68 14.68 -0.13
C LEU A 194 -2.27 15.86 0.65
N HIS A 195 -3.09 16.70 0.00
CA HIS A 195 -3.50 18.00 0.54
C HIS A 195 -4.95 18.06 1.03
N ASN A 196 -5.77 17.02 0.77
CA ASN A 196 -7.18 16.95 1.15
C ASN A 196 -7.59 15.49 1.49
N THR A 197 -6.87 14.90 2.45
CA THR A 197 -6.98 13.46 2.76
C THR A 197 -8.38 13.03 3.20
N GLU A 198 -9.16 13.90 3.83
CA GLU A 198 -10.55 13.58 4.19
C GLU A 198 -11.41 13.39 2.94
N THR A 199 -11.38 14.33 1.99
CA THR A 199 -12.09 14.21 0.71
C THR A 199 -11.59 12.99 -0.07
N TYR A 200 -10.27 12.73 -0.07
CA TYR A 200 -9.71 11.53 -0.68
C TYR A 200 -10.30 10.24 -0.08
N ALA A 201 -10.30 10.11 1.25
CA ALA A 201 -10.79 8.92 1.94
C ALA A 201 -12.28 8.67 1.64
N ARG A 202 -13.09 9.74 1.64
CA ARG A 202 -14.51 9.66 1.27
C ARG A 202 -14.70 9.28 -0.19
N PHE A 203 -13.91 9.85 -1.10
CA PHE A 203 -13.92 9.49 -2.52
C PHE A 203 -13.58 8.02 -2.75
N MET A 204 -12.58 7.49 -2.04
CA MET A 204 -12.18 6.08 -2.15
C MET A 204 -13.16 5.11 -1.47
N SER A 205 -14.08 5.61 -0.64
CA SER A 205 -15.03 4.79 0.14
C SER A 205 -16.47 4.90 -0.38
N THR A 206 -16.73 5.72 -1.40
CA THR A 206 -18.04 5.91 -2.01
C THR A 206 -17.97 5.72 -3.52
N ARG A 207 -19.11 5.53 -4.17
CA ARG A 207 -19.17 5.50 -5.63
C ARG A 207 -18.68 6.85 -6.20
N ALA A 208 -18.04 6.82 -7.36
CA ALA A 208 -17.60 8.03 -8.05
C ALA A 208 -18.79 8.80 -8.69
N ASP A 209 -19.94 8.15 -8.88
CA ASP A 209 -21.14 8.73 -9.48
C ASP A 209 -22.23 9.14 -8.49
N GLY A 210 -22.09 8.83 -7.19
CA GLY A 210 -23.08 9.10 -6.14
C GLY A 210 -22.49 8.91 -4.74
N ASP A 211 -23.24 9.12 -3.66
CA ASP A 211 -22.70 9.09 -2.28
C ASP A 211 -22.84 7.74 -1.57
N ASP A 212 -23.35 6.73 -2.27
CA ASP A 212 -23.45 5.38 -1.72
C ASP A 212 -22.06 4.83 -1.40
N MET A 213 -21.96 4.15 -0.26
CA MET A 213 -20.74 3.46 0.15
C MET A 213 -20.34 2.41 -0.89
N ALA A 214 -19.04 2.35 -1.20
CA ALA A 214 -18.46 1.35 -2.07
C ALA A 214 -17.54 0.44 -1.23
N CYS A 215 -18.12 -0.63 -0.69
CA CYS A 215 -17.48 -1.65 0.14
C CYS A 215 -16.94 -2.82 -0.71
N GLY A 216 -16.28 -2.50 -1.83
CA GLY A 216 -15.59 -3.49 -2.66
C GLY A 216 -16.53 -4.50 -3.33
N GLY A 217 -16.38 -5.78 -2.98
CA GLY A 217 -16.92 -6.90 -3.75
C GLY A 217 -18.44 -7.09 -3.64
N ALA A 218 -19.04 -6.57 -2.57
CA ALA A 218 -20.48 -6.64 -2.36
C ALA A 218 -21.27 -5.79 -3.37
N ASP A 219 -20.67 -4.70 -3.88
CA ASP A 219 -21.42 -3.71 -4.66
C ASP A 219 -21.22 -3.84 -6.17
N ALA A 220 -20.00 -4.10 -6.65
CA ALA A 220 -19.70 -4.22 -8.07
C ALA A 220 -19.66 -5.69 -8.57
N GLY A 221 -19.55 -6.64 -7.64
CA GLY A 221 -19.24 -8.04 -7.94
C GLY A 221 -17.80 -8.26 -8.42
N LEU A 222 -17.30 -9.49 -8.29
CA LEU A 222 -15.93 -9.84 -8.69
C LEU A 222 -15.70 -9.68 -10.20
N ALA A 223 -16.68 -10.04 -11.03
CA ALA A 223 -16.57 -9.99 -12.48
C ALA A 223 -16.28 -8.58 -13.03
N HIS A 224 -16.81 -7.54 -12.37
CA HIS A 224 -16.55 -6.14 -12.72
C HIS A 224 -15.07 -5.79 -12.52
N PHE A 225 -14.52 -6.12 -11.34
CA PHE A 225 -13.11 -5.88 -11.05
C PHE A 225 -12.19 -6.75 -11.91
N GLU A 226 -12.56 -8.00 -12.21
CA GLU A 226 -11.80 -8.84 -13.15
C GLU A 226 -11.70 -8.21 -14.53
N ALA A 227 -12.82 -7.71 -15.08
CA ALA A 227 -12.83 -7.04 -16.38
C ALA A 227 -11.95 -5.79 -16.37
N GLY A 228 -12.05 -4.98 -15.31
CA GLY A 228 -11.21 -3.79 -15.12
C GLY A 228 -9.72 -4.12 -15.08
N ILE A 229 -9.31 -5.02 -14.18
CA ILE A 229 -7.91 -5.40 -13.95
C ILE A 229 -7.28 -6.04 -15.19
N ARG A 230 -7.98 -6.99 -15.83
CA ARG A 230 -7.49 -7.60 -17.08
C ARG A 230 -7.43 -6.60 -18.22
N GLY A 231 -8.37 -5.65 -18.24
CA GLY A 231 -8.39 -4.57 -19.22
C GLY A 231 -7.18 -3.65 -19.15
N VAL A 232 -6.57 -3.46 -17.97
CA VAL A 232 -5.34 -2.64 -17.78
C VAL A 232 -4.15 -3.18 -18.58
N ARG A 233 -4.06 -4.51 -18.76
CA ARG A 233 -2.91 -5.19 -19.39
C ARG A 233 -1.59 -4.95 -18.65
N TYR A 234 -1.57 -5.27 -17.36
CA TYR A 234 -0.34 -5.26 -16.56
C TYR A 234 0.71 -6.19 -17.16
N THR A 235 1.99 -5.84 -17.09
CA THR A 235 3.06 -6.83 -17.24
C THR A 235 3.11 -7.74 -16.00
N ARG A 236 3.79 -8.89 -16.12
CA ARG A 236 3.97 -9.81 -14.99
C ARG A 236 4.68 -9.11 -13.82
N THR A 237 5.69 -8.31 -14.12
CA THR A 237 6.43 -7.54 -13.13
C THR A 237 5.55 -6.50 -12.42
N GLN A 238 4.73 -5.75 -13.15
CA GLN A 238 3.79 -4.80 -12.53
C GLN A 238 2.79 -5.52 -11.62
N ALA A 239 2.28 -6.68 -12.04
CA ALA A 239 1.35 -7.47 -11.24
C ALA A 239 1.99 -7.94 -9.93
N LEU A 240 3.22 -8.50 -9.99
CA LEU A 240 3.97 -8.91 -8.80
C LEU A 240 4.24 -7.74 -7.85
N ILE A 241 4.70 -6.61 -8.39
CA ILE A 241 4.95 -5.39 -7.60
C ILE A 241 3.65 -4.90 -6.96
N THR A 242 2.54 -4.83 -7.71
CA THR A 242 1.22 -4.40 -7.21
C THR A 242 0.73 -5.29 -6.08
N CYS A 243 0.80 -6.62 -6.23
CA CYS A 243 0.42 -7.56 -5.17
C CYS A 243 1.29 -7.35 -3.93
N ARG A 244 2.61 -7.22 -4.09
CA ARG A 244 3.51 -7.03 -2.94
C ARG A 244 3.29 -5.70 -2.23
N ILE A 245 3.02 -4.62 -2.97
CA ILE A 245 2.65 -3.31 -2.43
C ILE A 245 1.37 -3.43 -1.58
N CYS A 246 0.35 -4.11 -2.10
CA CYS A 246 -0.89 -4.38 -1.38
C CYS A 246 -0.63 -5.14 -0.07
N TYR A 247 0.18 -6.21 -0.11
CA TYR A 247 0.50 -6.97 1.10
C TYR A 247 1.33 -6.20 2.11
N ASN A 248 2.38 -5.49 1.68
CA ASN A 248 3.17 -4.65 2.56
C ASN A 248 2.28 -3.66 3.32
N TYR A 249 1.30 -3.06 2.64
CA TYR A 249 0.35 -2.14 3.24
C TYR A 249 -0.48 -2.79 4.36
N PHE A 250 -1.08 -3.96 4.10
CA PHE A 250 -1.88 -4.65 5.12
C PHE A 250 -1.04 -5.22 6.26
N GLU A 251 0.14 -5.77 5.97
CA GLU A 251 1.11 -6.26 6.96
C GLU A 251 1.54 -5.13 7.91
N GLN A 252 1.80 -3.92 7.37
CA GLN A 252 2.21 -2.76 8.17
C GLN A 252 1.06 -2.14 8.96
N LEU A 253 -0.16 -2.11 8.41
CA LEU A 253 -1.31 -1.52 9.09
C LEU A 253 -1.92 -2.44 10.16
N ALA A 254 -1.80 -3.76 10.03
CA ALA A 254 -2.38 -4.71 10.97
C ALA A 254 -1.97 -4.44 12.44
N PRO A 255 -0.67 -4.32 12.80
CA PRO A 255 -0.27 -4.05 14.18
C PRO A 255 -0.75 -2.67 14.67
N LEU A 256 -0.67 -1.63 13.83
CA LEU A 256 -1.13 -0.27 14.19
C LEU A 256 -2.62 -0.25 14.53
N ARG A 257 -3.44 -0.93 13.72
CA ARG A 257 -4.88 -1.04 13.91
C ARG A 257 -5.24 -1.87 15.14
N ALA A 258 -4.50 -2.96 15.38
CA ALA A 258 -4.68 -3.80 16.56
C ALA A 258 -4.39 -3.00 17.84
N GLU A 259 -3.24 -2.34 17.89
CA GLU A 259 -2.83 -1.48 19.01
C GLU A 259 -3.82 -0.33 19.22
N ARG A 260 -4.22 0.38 18.15
CA ARG A 260 -5.22 1.44 18.27
C ARG A 260 -6.55 0.92 18.81
N ALA A 261 -7.04 -0.21 18.31
CA ALA A 261 -8.29 -0.79 18.78
C ALA A 261 -8.23 -1.20 20.25
N GLU A 262 -7.08 -1.71 20.71
CA GLU A 262 -6.83 -2.00 22.12
C GLU A 262 -6.81 -0.72 22.96
N LEU A 263 -6.02 0.28 22.58
CA LEU A 263 -5.94 1.58 23.24
C LEU A 263 -7.32 2.27 23.32
N SER A 264 -8.09 2.24 22.24
CA SER A 264 -9.45 2.82 22.22
C SER A 264 -10.40 2.09 23.17
N ARG A 265 -10.32 0.76 23.27
CA ARG A 265 -11.10 0.00 24.25
C ARG A 265 -10.67 0.32 25.69
N ALA A 266 -9.37 0.39 25.94
CA ALA A 266 -8.83 0.74 27.25
C ALA A 266 -9.25 2.16 27.67
N PHE A 267 -9.12 3.14 26.77
CA PHE A 267 -9.55 4.51 27.01
C PHE A 267 -11.06 4.61 27.30
N ALA A 268 -11.89 3.87 26.56
CA ALA A 268 -13.34 3.85 26.79
C ALA A 268 -13.74 3.16 28.11
N ALA A 269 -12.90 2.25 28.62
CA ALA A 269 -13.13 1.55 29.90
C ALA A 269 -12.60 2.33 31.12
N ALA A 270 -11.75 3.35 30.92
CA ALA A 270 -11.19 4.14 31.99
C ALA A 270 -12.30 4.95 32.70
N PRO A 271 -12.32 5.00 34.06
CA PRO A 271 -13.26 5.85 34.77
C PRO A 271 -13.00 7.32 34.41
N PRO A 272 -14.05 8.16 34.31
CA PRO A 272 -13.87 9.56 34.00
C PRO A 272 -12.96 10.23 35.03
N ALA A 273 -12.05 11.09 34.56
CA ALA A 273 -11.12 11.81 35.43
C ALA A 273 -11.91 12.58 36.52
N GLY A 274 -11.62 12.28 37.78
CA GLY A 274 -12.32 12.88 38.92
C GLY A 274 -13.54 12.10 39.42
N ALA A 275 -13.83 10.92 38.88
CA ALA A 275 -14.73 9.99 39.57
C ALA A 275 -14.15 9.72 40.98
N PRO A 276 -14.90 10.01 42.06
CA PRO A 276 -14.42 9.72 43.41
C PRO A 276 -14.07 8.23 43.49
N PRO A 277 -12.99 7.86 44.20
CA PRO A 277 -12.64 6.45 44.37
C PRO A 277 -13.89 5.73 44.89
N ALA A 278 -14.27 4.65 44.21
CA ALA A 278 -15.44 3.86 44.60
C ALA A 278 -15.34 3.64 46.12
N PRO A 279 -16.38 3.99 46.90
CA PRO A 279 -16.30 3.92 48.35
C PRO A 279 -15.82 2.52 48.71
N LEU A 280 -14.72 2.43 49.46
CA LEU A 280 -14.19 1.18 49.98
C LEU A 280 -15.33 0.56 50.80
N GLY A 281 -16.07 -0.35 50.17
CA GLY A 281 -17.27 -0.92 50.74
C GLY A 281 -16.92 -1.65 52.02
N GLY A 282 -17.17 -0.99 53.16
CA GLY A 282 -17.21 -1.63 54.46
C GLY A 282 -18.31 -2.68 54.44
N GLY A 283 -17.92 -3.93 54.63
CA GLY A 283 -18.85 -5.03 54.81
C GLY A 283 -19.67 -4.82 56.09
N SER A 284 -20.96 -4.59 55.92
CA SER A 284 -22.00 -4.84 56.92
C SER A 284 -23.23 -5.24 56.10
N GLY A 285 -23.69 -6.48 56.06
CA GLY A 285 -24.00 -7.34 57.19
C GLY A 285 -25.49 -7.20 57.50
N GLY A 286 -26.27 -8.24 57.16
CA GLY A 286 -27.71 -8.37 57.45
C GLY A 286 -28.61 -7.85 56.33
N GLY A 287 -29.66 -8.52 55.88
CA GLY A 287 -30.34 -9.72 56.35
C GLY A 287 -31.82 -9.61 55.93
N GLY A 288 -32.42 -10.73 55.51
CA GLY A 288 -33.87 -10.91 55.58
C GLY A 288 -34.68 -10.67 54.31
N GLY A 289 -35.17 -11.79 53.75
CA GLY A 289 -36.61 -11.99 53.68
C GLY A 289 -37.30 -11.74 52.34
N GLY A 290 -37.63 -12.85 51.67
CA GLY A 290 -39.01 -13.10 51.28
C GLY A 290 -39.42 -12.76 49.84
N GLY A 291 -39.58 -13.83 49.05
CA GLY A 291 -40.81 -14.03 48.28
C GLY A 291 -40.79 -13.65 46.80
N GLY A 292 -41.00 -14.67 45.96
CA GLY A 292 -41.87 -14.54 44.79
C GLY A 292 -41.20 -14.42 43.43
N GLY A 293 -40.99 -15.57 42.79
CA GLY A 293 -41.51 -15.84 41.46
C GLY A 293 -40.87 -15.16 40.24
N GLY A 294 -40.22 -15.99 39.42
CA GLY A 294 -40.41 -15.95 37.97
C GLY A 294 -39.25 -15.41 37.14
N GLY A 295 -38.71 -16.28 36.29
CA GLY A 295 -38.02 -15.89 35.06
C GLY A 295 -36.50 -15.93 35.14
N GLY A 296 -35.93 -17.07 34.77
CA GLY A 296 -34.48 -17.24 34.66
C GLY A 296 -33.86 -16.31 33.62
N GLY A 297 -32.92 -15.49 34.06
CA GLY A 297 -31.89 -14.87 33.24
C GLY A 297 -30.55 -15.23 33.86
N GLY A 298 -29.79 -16.12 33.21
CA GLY A 298 -28.50 -16.60 33.70
C GLY A 298 -27.48 -15.47 33.77
N GLY A 299 -27.30 -14.91 34.97
CA GLY A 299 -26.17 -14.06 35.31
C GLY A 299 -24.91 -14.92 35.44
N GLY A 300 -24.02 -14.80 34.45
CA GLY A 300 -22.67 -15.32 34.56
C GLY A 300 -21.89 -14.50 35.58
N GLY A 301 -21.42 -15.15 36.64
CA GLY A 301 -20.58 -14.55 37.67
C GLY A 301 -19.36 -13.87 37.06
N GLY A 302 -19.12 -12.64 37.51
CA GLY A 302 -18.02 -11.79 37.08
C GLY A 302 -16.67 -12.37 37.43
N VAL A 303 -16.12 -13.18 36.54
CA VAL A 303 -14.69 -13.10 36.29
C VAL A 303 -14.52 -11.74 35.61
N ARG A 304 -13.92 -10.77 36.32
CA ARG A 304 -13.42 -9.56 35.64
C ARG A 304 -12.59 -10.12 34.48
N PRO A 305 -12.97 -9.89 33.20
CA PRO A 305 -12.14 -10.34 32.10
C PRO A 305 -10.75 -9.82 32.43
N ASP A 306 -9.78 -10.72 32.54
CA ASP A 306 -8.40 -10.40 32.91
C ASP A 306 -8.03 -9.18 32.07
N CYS A 307 -8.06 -8.01 32.72
CA CYS A 307 -7.70 -6.79 32.05
C CYS A 307 -6.25 -7.06 31.72
N PRO A 308 -5.87 -7.16 30.43
CA PRO A 308 -4.50 -7.47 30.06
C PRO A 308 -3.61 -6.58 30.90
N ASP A 309 -2.66 -7.16 31.64
CA ASP A 309 -1.82 -6.49 32.64
C ASP A 309 -1.27 -5.19 32.05
N TRP A 310 -2.09 -4.15 32.18
CA TRP A 310 -1.82 -2.86 31.59
C TRP A 310 -0.71 -2.30 32.45
N PRO A 311 0.33 -1.68 31.88
CA PRO A 311 1.28 -0.96 32.70
C PRO A 311 0.45 -0.02 33.59
N PRO A 312 0.44 -0.19 34.93
CA PRO A 312 -0.67 0.25 35.79
C PRO A 312 -0.91 1.77 35.85
N HIS A 313 -0.26 2.56 35.00
CA HIS A 313 -0.25 4.01 35.05
C HIS A 313 -0.07 4.70 33.68
N ALA A 314 -0.45 4.12 32.53
CA ALA A 314 -0.46 4.94 31.32
C ALA A 314 -1.46 6.10 31.51
N ASP A 315 -0.96 7.32 31.54
CA ASP A 315 -1.75 8.54 31.64
C ASP A 315 -2.78 8.54 30.50
N ALA A 316 -4.03 8.95 30.76
CA ALA A 316 -5.03 9.08 29.71
C ALA A 316 -4.53 9.97 28.56
N ALA A 317 -3.70 10.97 28.87
CA ALA A 317 -3.01 11.79 27.87
C ALA A 317 -2.01 10.99 27.02
N GLU A 318 -1.27 10.05 27.61
CA GLU A 318 -0.33 9.17 26.90
C GLU A 318 -1.07 8.22 25.95
N VAL A 319 -2.18 7.62 26.40
CA VAL A 319 -3.02 6.75 25.58
C VAL A 319 -3.60 7.52 24.39
N LEU A 320 -4.11 8.73 24.61
CA LEU A 320 -4.61 9.59 23.53
C LEU A 320 -3.50 9.96 22.55
N ALA A 321 -2.33 10.38 23.03
CA ALA A 321 -1.18 10.68 22.18
C ALA A 321 -0.79 9.49 21.31
N ARG A 322 -0.82 8.27 21.87
CA ARG A 322 -0.52 7.04 21.11
C ARG A 322 -1.59 6.68 20.08
N ILE A 323 -2.88 6.90 20.39
CA ILE A 323 -3.98 6.74 19.42
C ILE A 323 -3.82 7.73 18.27
N GLU A 324 -3.48 8.98 18.57
CA GLU A 324 -3.22 10.02 17.57
C GLU A 324 -2.02 9.69 16.70
N GLU A 325 -0.91 9.23 17.30
CA GLU A 325 0.27 8.75 16.59
C GLU A 325 -0.07 7.60 15.64
N ASN A 326 -0.76 6.55 16.12
CA ASN A 326 -1.18 5.43 15.28
C ASN A 326 -2.10 5.89 14.14
N THR A 327 -3.02 6.82 14.41
CA THR A 327 -3.90 7.41 13.40
C THR A 327 -3.12 8.24 12.37
N ALA A 328 -2.10 8.98 12.80
CA ALA A 328 -1.20 9.71 11.90
C ALA A 328 -0.38 8.76 11.01
N CYS A 329 0.17 7.68 11.58
CA CYS A 329 0.86 6.62 10.86
C CYS A 329 -0.05 5.94 9.84
N GLU A 330 -1.28 5.56 10.23
CA GLU A 330 -2.27 4.99 9.30
C GLU A 330 -2.56 5.92 8.12
N ARG A 331 -2.76 7.23 8.38
CA ARG A 331 -2.97 8.22 7.32
C ARG A 331 -1.75 8.38 6.42
N GLY A 332 -0.54 8.42 6.99
CA GLY A 332 0.71 8.47 6.23
C GLY A 332 0.86 7.27 5.30
N THR A 333 0.62 6.07 5.82
CA THR A 333 0.64 4.82 5.05
C THR A 333 -0.43 4.80 3.96
N LEU A 334 -1.64 5.32 4.22
CA LEU A 334 -2.70 5.46 3.22
C LEU A 334 -2.36 6.46 2.10
N ARG A 335 -1.65 7.55 2.41
CA ARG A 335 -1.15 8.47 1.39
C ARG A 335 -0.05 7.84 0.55
N LEU A 336 0.89 7.15 1.20
CA LEU A 336 2.00 6.50 0.52
C LEU A 336 1.49 5.41 -0.43
N ILE A 337 0.58 4.56 0.03
CA ILE A 337 0.02 3.51 -0.82
C ILE A 337 -0.74 4.07 -2.03
N ALA A 338 -1.40 5.22 -1.89
CA ALA A 338 -2.05 5.91 -3.00
C ALA A 338 -1.03 6.37 -4.05
N GLN A 339 0.11 6.93 -3.62
CA GLN A 339 1.17 7.35 -4.54
C GLN A 339 1.85 6.16 -5.22
N VAL A 340 2.20 5.15 -4.44
CA VAL A 340 2.89 3.95 -4.93
C VAL A 340 1.98 3.15 -5.87
N GLY A 341 0.72 2.97 -5.49
CA GLY A 341 -0.28 2.32 -6.34
C GLY A 341 -0.42 3.02 -7.68
N ARG A 342 -0.40 4.36 -7.71
CA ARG A 342 -0.38 5.11 -8.97
C ARG A 342 0.91 4.90 -9.75
N ALA A 343 2.07 5.06 -9.12
CA ALA A 343 3.38 5.02 -9.77
C ALA A 343 3.62 3.74 -10.58
N VAL A 344 3.10 2.59 -10.11
CA VAL A 344 3.26 1.30 -10.81
C VAL A 344 2.62 1.30 -12.20
N HIS A 345 1.61 2.13 -12.44
CA HIS A 345 0.91 2.22 -13.73
C HIS A 345 1.59 3.22 -14.65
N THR A 346 1.62 2.92 -15.95
CA THR A 346 1.78 3.99 -16.94
C THR A 346 0.55 4.91 -16.88
N PRO A 347 0.66 6.19 -17.29
CA PRO A 347 -0.51 7.05 -17.32
C PRO A 347 -1.68 6.46 -18.12
N ALA A 348 -1.42 5.83 -19.27
CA ALA A 348 -2.48 5.20 -20.06
C ALA A 348 -3.14 4.02 -19.32
N GLN A 349 -2.36 3.19 -18.62
CA GLN A 349 -2.88 2.12 -17.76
C GLN A 349 -3.73 2.69 -16.61
N PHE A 350 -3.29 3.78 -15.99
CA PHE A 350 -4.02 4.43 -14.90
C PHE A 350 -5.38 4.96 -15.36
N ALA A 351 -5.44 5.66 -16.50
CA ALA A 351 -6.70 6.09 -17.11
C ALA A 351 -7.60 4.89 -17.41
N ARG A 352 -7.05 3.86 -18.04
CA ARG A 352 -7.80 2.66 -18.43
C ARG A 352 -8.41 1.97 -17.21
N LEU A 353 -7.62 1.75 -16.15
CA LEU A 353 -8.10 1.15 -14.91
C LEU A 353 -9.32 1.89 -14.38
N TRP A 354 -9.18 3.18 -14.13
CA TRP A 354 -10.22 4.01 -13.53
C TRP A 354 -11.45 4.18 -14.42
N THR A 355 -11.27 4.23 -15.74
CA THR A 355 -12.39 4.24 -16.68
C THR A 355 -13.17 2.93 -16.68
N LEU A 356 -12.49 1.79 -16.64
CA LEU A 356 -13.13 0.47 -16.71
C LEU A 356 -13.82 0.09 -15.40
N VAL A 357 -13.29 0.48 -14.24
CA VAL A 357 -13.90 0.16 -12.94
C VAL A 357 -14.96 1.17 -12.51
N TYR A 358 -15.11 2.31 -13.19
CA TYR A 358 -16.14 3.28 -12.89
C TYR A 358 -17.55 2.65 -12.96
N PRO A 359 -18.44 2.91 -11.98
CA PRO A 359 -18.37 3.99 -10.99
C PRO A 359 -17.73 3.62 -9.65
N TYR A 360 -17.15 2.43 -9.53
CA TYR A 360 -16.57 1.97 -8.28
C TYR A 360 -15.11 2.44 -8.16
N PRO A 361 -14.67 2.86 -6.97
CA PRO A 361 -13.25 3.10 -6.74
C PRO A 361 -12.46 1.80 -6.92
N VAL A 362 -11.20 1.93 -7.32
CA VAL A 362 -10.29 0.78 -7.42
C VAL A 362 -10.14 0.14 -6.04
N HIS A 363 -10.56 -1.12 -5.92
CA HIS A 363 -10.45 -1.86 -4.67
C HIS A 363 -9.18 -2.72 -4.64
N MET A 364 -8.15 -2.22 -3.96
CA MET A 364 -6.79 -2.79 -3.99
C MET A 364 -6.72 -4.28 -3.62
N VAL A 365 -7.47 -4.72 -2.59
CA VAL A 365 -7.47 -6.13 -2.16
C VAL A 365 -8.03 -7.04 -3.25
N ILE A 366 -9.12 -6.63 -3.88
CA ILE A 366 -9.79 -7.43 -4.91
C ILE A 366 -8.92 -7.44 -6.17
N GLY A 367 -8.38 -6.28 -6.54
CA GLY A 367 -7.44 -6.17 -7.64
C GLY A 367 -6.21 -7.06 -7.47
N ALA A 368 -5.60 -7.06 -6.27
CA ALA A 368 -4.48 -7.94 -5.95
C ALA A 368 -4.88 -9.43 -6.04
N SER A 369 -6.02 -9.83 -5.49
CA SER A 369 -6.48 -11.23 -5.59
C SER A 369 -6.73 -11.68 -7.05
N VAL A 370 -7.26 -10.80 -7.91
CA VAL A 370 -7.41 -11.09 -9.35
C VAL A 370 -6.03 -11.26 -10.01
N LEU A 371 -5.09 -10.36 -9.71
CA LEU A 371 -3.73 -10.42 -10.26
C LEU A 371 -3.00 -11.68 -9.81
N GLU A 372 -3.11 -12.08 -8.55
CA GLU A 372 -2.51 -13.33 -8.05
C GLU A 372 -3.09 -14.58 -8.69
N HIS A 373 -4.41 -14.61 -8.87
CA HIS A 373 -5.07 -15.68 -9.57
C HIS A 373 -4.50 -15.79 -11.00
N ASP A 374 -4.45 -14.67 -11.72
CA ASP A 374 -3.95 -14.68 -13.10
C ASP A 374 -2.44 -14.98 -13.16
N LEU A 375 -1.63 -14.51 -12.21
CA LEU A 375 -0.21 -14.87 -12.08
C LEU A 375 0.00 -16.38 -11.90
N LYS A 376 -0.89 -17.03 -11.14
CA LYS A 376 -0.79 -18.46 -10.83
C LYS A 376 -1.35 -19.35 -11.94
N PHE A 377 -2.47 -18.97 -12.54
CA PHE A 377 -3.25 -19.85 -13.41
C PHE A 377 -3.30 -19.40 -14.87
N ARG A 378 -2.95 -18.15 -15.17
CA ARG A 378 -2.99 -17.56 -16.52
C ARG A 378 -1.76 -16.66 -16.81
N PRO A 379 -0.52 -17.09 -16.53
CA PRO A 379 0.66 -16.25 -16.69
C PRO A 379 0.89 -15.76 -18.14
N GLU A 380 0.30 -16.44 -19.13
CA GLU A 380 0.33 -16.06 -20.55
C GLU A 380 -0.46 -14.79 -20.89
N THR A 381 -1.31 -14.32 -19.96
CA THR A 381 -2.14 -13.12 -20.17
C THR A 381 -1.39 -11.81 -19.96
N PHE A 382 -0.23 -11.84 -19.31
CA PHE A 382 0.59 -10.66 -19.05
C PHE A 382 1.46 -10.34 -20.28
N PRO A 383 1.32 -9.16 -20.92
CA PRO A 383 2.26 -8.73 -21.95
C PRO A 383 3.70 -8.63 -21.42
N ALA A 384 4.66 -8.82 -22.32
CA ALA A 384 6.08 -8.68 -22.01
C ALA A 384 6.49 -7.23 -21.70
N VAL A 385 5.86 -6.25 -22.35
CA VAL A 385 6.15 -4.83 -22.21
C VAL A 385 4.86 -4.08 -21.87
N ALA A 386 4.96 -3.08 -21.01
CA ALA A 386 3.83 -2.21 -20.68
C ALA A 386 3.44 -1.35 -21.90
N ASP A 387 2.13 -1.20 -22.11
CA ASP A 387 1.54 -0.42 -23.23
C ASP A 387 1.70 1.11 -23.08
#